data_AF-A0A7C3JVF6-F1
#
_entry.id   AF-A0A7C3JVF6-F1
#
_cell.length_a   1.000
_cell.length_b   1.000
_cell.length_c   1.000
_cell.angle_alpha   90.00
_cell.angle_beta   90.00
_cell.angle_gamma   90.00
#
_symmetry.space_group_name_H-M   'P 1'
#
loop_
_entity.id
_entity.type
_entity.pdbx_description
1 polymer ?
#
loop_
_entity_poly.entity_id
_entity_poly.type
_entity_poly.pdbx_seq_one_letter_code
_entity_poly.pdbx_strand_id
1 'polypeptide(L)'
;MVACLFAVLLLTGTALAATGDTGANEPPAEETSEVIPLAEVAGDAEAALSRAEDLRREVMADRSADDVLRELPSLARQIDSRLRETRKIIAQRPAVEMLDSLERGWWHLGRVLYGWTWDLTRRIGKLEEQKEDLLGMTARWDRTLEAAKSSNAPSELVRRIEEVGGEIRNASAAVAARRARLLTAQNRVAAQEARVADAFRSVSEAREELLRRLLVRDGAIWTVNEFAEPALLEQSRSSFASQWAAVRAYAKREAGLFVLHGVLFAAFAALLLAAKRGKRLAQSDGIDARAVRVFEVPVAVAFLLSAVCAWWLYLEAPRLWAAAVGMLALTAAVLVLRKVAERRFHAVLYALAALYLIDQARVLNSAVPLLPRFLFLGEMIATLCVLGWFLRALISEPPSAHGALLRKASRIAASLAFVVAAIALTANLLGYVTLANLLGTALVRSIFVAMVLAAVVEILTAFSALALAVPPLALLSAVRRHGQLLRSRVRQVLQWAAISLWILYVLDRLLLREQLFNAVREFLTAQLTVGSLRISLGDVLFFALTVWVAFLASRFIRFFLDEDVYPRLRLTRGLPYAISTMLHY
;
A
#
# COMPACT_ATOMS: atom_id res chain seq x y z
N MET A 1 1.65 3.52 -2.15
CA MET A 1 0.50 4.35 -1.72
C MET A 1 -0.35 4.90 -2.87
N VAL A 2 0.21 5.26 -4.04
CA VAL A 2 -0.60 5.69 -5.22
C VAL A 2 -1.55 4.60 -5.76
N ALA A 3 -1.17 3.32 -5.67
CA ALA A 3 -2.04 2.20 -6.08
C ALA A 3 -3.23 1.94 -5.13
N CYS A 4 -3.11 2.29 -3.84
CA CYS A 4 -4.22 2.17 -2.88
C CYS A 4 -5.15 3.39 -2.93
N LEU A 5 -4.63 4.59 -3.22
CA LEU A 5 -5.45 5.80 -3.35
C LEU A 5 -6.38 5.74 -4.56
N PHE A 6 -5.94 5.13 -5.68
CA PHE A 6 -6.80 4.97 -6.86
C PHE A 6 -7.88 3.88 -6.69
N ALA A 7 -7.63 2.85 -5.87
CA ALA A 7 -8.61 1.79 -5.61
C ALA A 7 -9.68 2.21 -4.58
N VAL A 8 -9.33 3.07 -3.62
CA VAL A 8 -10.28 3.56 -2.60
C VAL A 8 -11.20 4.66 -3.17
N LEU A 9 -10.70 5.55 -4.04
CA LEU A 9 -11.52 6.59 -4.67
C LEU A 9 -12.56 6.06 -5.68
N LEU A 10 -12.37 4.84 -6.21
CA LEU A 10 -13.34 4.19 -7.11
C LEU A 10 -14.42 3.37 -6.37
N LEU A 11 -14.28 3.17 -5.06
CA LEU A 11 -15.21 2.39 -4.22
C LEU A 11 -16.04 3.24 -3.24
N THR A 12 -15.73 4.53 -3.07
CA THR A 12 -16.51 5.46 -2.23
C THR A 12 -17.40 6.42 -3.03
N GLY A 13 -17.58 6.18 -4.32
CA GLY A 13 -18.39 7.00 -5.22
C GLY A 13 -19.88 6.63 -5.25
N THR A 14 -20.50 6.27 -4.13
CA THR A 14 -21.96 6.10 -4.02
C THR A 14 -22.43 6.37 -2.59
N ALA A 15 -22.50 7.65 -2.21
CA ALA A 15 -23.36 8.11 -1.13
C ALA A 15 -23.43 9.64 -1.17
N LEU A 16 -24.33 10.20 -1.98
CA LEU A 16 -25.13 11.39 -1.63
C LEU A 16 -26.11 11.66 -2.78
N ALA A 17 -27.29 11.08 -2.69
CA ALA A 17 -28.54 11.59 -3.28
C ALA A 17 -29.69 10.73 -2.75
N ALA A 18 -29.90 10.75 -1.42
CA ALA A 18 -31.21 10.44 -0.88
C ALA A 18 -32.03 11.71 -1.02
N THR A 19 -32.73 11.86 -2.14
CA THR A 19 -33.88 12.76 -2.22
C THR A 19 -34.98 12.13 -1.36
N GLY A 20 -34.99 12.53 -0.09
CA GLY A 20 -36.11 12.28 0.80
C GLY A 20 -37.32 13.06 0.30
N ASP A 21 -38.29 12.30 -0.20
CA ASP A 21 -39.65 12.71 -0.48
C ASP A 21 -40.24 13.35 0.79
N THR A 22 -40.51 14.66 0.75
CA THR A 22 -41.22 15.39 1.81
C THR A 22 -42.70 15.03 1.74
N GLY A 23 -43.02 13.84 2.23
CA GLY A 23 -44.35 13.55 2.74
C GLY A 23 -44.56 14.40 3.98
N ALA A 24 -45.52 15.33 3.91
CA ALA A 24 -45.97 16.14 5.03
C ALA A 24 -46.34 15.23 6.21
N ASN A 25 -45.48 15.22 7.23
CA ASN A 25 -45.81 14.72 8.55
C ASN A 25 -45.76 15.93 9.47
N GLU A 26 -46.90 16.24 10.08
CA GLU A 26 -47.05 17.34 11.03
C GLU A 26 -45.95 17.30 12.10
N PRO A 27 -45.37 18.45 12.47
CA PRO A 27 -44.37 18.49 13.53
C PRO A 27 -45.05 18.15 14.87
N PRO A 28 -44.49 17.25 15.70
CA PRO A 28 -44.83 17.26 17.11
C PRO A 28 -44.24 18.54 17.71
N ALA A 29 -45.11 19.33 18.34
CA ALA A 29 -44.80 20.60 18.96
C ALA A 29 -43.53 20.56 19.83
N GLU A 30 -42.53 21.39 19.48
CA GLU A 30 -41.57 21.90 20.45
C GLU A 30 -42.11 23.20 21.08
N GLU A 31 -41.58 23.52 22.27
CA GLU A 31 -41.76 24.77 23.03
C GLU A 31 -42.94 24.83 24.01
N THR A 32 -43.05 23.84 24.91
CA THR A 32 -43.52 24.12 26.28
C THR A 32 -42.72 23.26 27.27
N SER A 33 -41.51 23.72 27.63
CA SER A 33 -41.13 23.96 29.04
C SER A 33 -39.62 24.22 29.17
N GLU A 34 -39.24 25.51 29.25
CA GLU A 34 -37.88 25.93 29.62
C GLU A 34 -37.58 25.72 31.12
N VAL A 35 -38.59 25.39 31.92
CA VAL A 35 -38.54 25.29 33.39
C VAL A 35 -39.27 24.03 33.82
N ILE A 36 -38.60 23.11 34.53
CA ILE A 36 -39.24 21.85 34.93
C ILE A 36 -40.45 22.16 35.84
N PRO A 37 -41.66 21.70 35.51
CA PRO A 37 -42.84 21.92 36.37
C PRO A 37 -42.58 21.36 37.77
N LEU A 38 -42.93 22.10 38.83
CA LEU A 38 -42.61 21.72 40.22
C LEU A 38 -43.13 20.32 40.62
N ALA A 39 -44.19 19.83 39.95
CA ALA A 39 -44.74 18.48 40.15
C ALA A 39 -43.89 17.35 39.54
N GLU A 40 -43.08 17.65 38.52
CA GLU A 40 -42.25 16.69 37.78
C GLU A 40 -40.79 16.67 38.24
N VAL A 41 -40.39 17.65 39.05
CA VAL A 41 -39.01 17.81 39.58
C VAL A 41 -38.46 16.53 40.20
N ALA A 42 -39.28 15.72 40.87
CA ALA A 42 -38.82 14.48 41.49
C ALA A 42 -38.40 13.41 40.46
N GLY A 43 -39.16 13.25 39.36
CA GLY A 43 -38.86 12.28 38.30
C GLY A 43 -37.70 12.76 37.42
N ASP A 44 -37.70 14.04 37.05
CA ASP A 44 -36.61 14.64 36.28
C ASP A 44 -35.30 14.69 37.07
N ALA A 45 -35.35 14.84 38.40
CA ALA A 45 -34.17 14.77 39.26
C ALA A 45 -33.49 13.40 39.17
N GLU A 46 -34.26 12.30 39.23
CA GLU A 46 -33.70 10.95 39.13
C GLU A 46 -33.10 10.68 37.75
N ALA A 47 -33.77 11.10 36.69
CA ALA A 47 -33.25 10.99 35.33
C ALA A 47 -31.95 11.80 35.15
N ALA A 48 -31.91 13.03 35.67
CA ALA A 48 -30.73 13.90 35.60
C ALA A 48 -29.55 13.34 36.40
N LEU A 49 -29.80 12.84 37.62
CA LEU A 49 -28.78 12.22 38.46
C LEU A 49 -28.23 10.94 37.81
N SER A 50 -29.10 10.07 37.29
CA SER A 50 -28.67 8.86 36.58
C SER A 50 -27.81 9.20 35.37
N ARG A 51 -28.23 10.19 34.57
CA ARG A 51 -27.49 10.61 33.37
C ARG A 51 -26.14 11.23 33.72
N ALA A 52 -26.07 12.09 34.73
CA ALA A 52 -24.83 12.69 35.20
C ALA A 52 -23.85 11.63 35.74
N GLU A 53 -24.35 10.65 36.49
CA GLU A 53 -23.56 9.55 37.03
C GLU A 53 -23.07 8.59 35.93
N ASP A 54 -23.89 8.28 34.93
CA ASP A 54 -23.50 7.46 33.77
C ASP A 54 -22.37 8.12 32.97
N LEU A 55 -22.50 9.41 32.67
CA LEU A 55 -21.47 10.19 31.99
C LEU A 55 -20.18 10.23 32.82
N ARG A 56 -20.28 10.47 34.13
CA ARG A 56 -19.13 10.49 35.02
C ARG A 56 -18.43 9.12 35.05
N ARG A 57 -19.18 8.02 35.15
CA ARG A 57 -18.63 6.65 35.14
C ARG A 57 -17.95 6.33 33.82
N GLU A 58 -18.55 6.69 32.69
CA GLU A 58 -17.96 6.49 31.37
C GLU A 58 -16.62 7.23 31.22
N VAL A 59 -16.59 8.50 31.62
CA VAL A 59 -15.40 9.37 31.57
C VAL A 59 -14.28 8.87 32.47
N MET A 60 -14.63 8.36 33.67
CA MET A 60 -13.66 7.78 34.61
C MET A 60 -13.15 6.40 34.17
N ALA A 61 -13.94 5.64 33.41
CA ALA A 61 -13.55 4.35 32.87
C ALA A 61 -12.60 4.47 31.66
N ASP A 62 -12.66 5.59 30.93
CA ASP A 62 -11.75 5.84 29.81
C ASP A 62 -10.30 5.98 30.33
N ARG A 63 -9.41 5.08 29.88
CA ARG A 63 -7.96 5.09 30.17
C ARG A 63 -7.07 5.43 28.97
N SER A 64 -7.66 5.73 27.81
CA SER A 64 -6.94 5.95 26.55
C SER A 64 -5.85 7.02 26.62
N ALA A 65 -6.14 8.19 27.20
CA ALA A 65 -5.16 9.26 27.39
C ALA A 65 -3.96 8.78 28.23
N ASP A 66 -4.23 8.00 29.28
CA ASP A 66 -3.22 7.54 30.22
C ASP A 66 -2.36 6.44 29.60
N ASP A 67 -2.96 5.55 28.80
CA ASP A 67 -2.24 4.52 28.06
C ASP A 67 -1.32 5.13 27.00
N VAL A 68 -1.82 6.09 26.20
CA VAL A 68 -0.98 6.85 25.24
C VAL A 68 0.14 7.58 25.96
N LEU A 69 -0.15 8.31 27.05
CA LEU A 69 0.86 9.05 27.81
C LEU A 69 1.90 8.13 28.47
N ARG A 70 1.54 6.88 28.77
CA ARG A 70 2.45 5.86 29.32
C ARG A 70 3.36 5.26 28.25
N GLU A 71 2.84 4.99 27.06
CA GLU A 71 3.59 4.36 25.96
C GLU A 71 4.45 5.35 25.16
N LEU A 72 3.97 6.60 25.01
CA LEU A 72 4.61 7.64 24.19
C LEU A 72 6.09 7.89 24.53
N PRO A 73 6.56 7.91 25.79
CA PRO A 73 7.97 8.09 26.11
C PRO A 73 8.88 6.97 25.58
N SER A 74 8.36 5.74 25.48
CA SER A 74 9.11 4.62 24.88
C SER A 74 9.25 4.81 23.37
N LEU A 75 8.18 5.26 22.71
CA LEU A 75 8.16 5.55 21.27
C LEU A 75 9.04 6.77 20.95
N ALA A 76 9.01 7.81 21.78
CA ALA A 76 9.86 8.99 21.65
C ALA A 76 11.35 8.62 21.70
N ARG A 77 11.76 7.72 22.61
CA ARG A 77 13.15 7.21 22.64
C ARG A 77 13.53 6.44 21.37
N GLN A 78 12.59 5.68 20.80
CA GLN A 78 12.81 5.00 19.52
C GLN A 78 12.97 6.01 18.37
N ILE A 79 12.11 7.04 18.32
CA ILE A 79 12.20 8.16 17.37
C ILE A 79 13.55 8.86 17.50
N ASP A 80 14.01 9.17 18.72
CA ASP A 80 15.30 9.80 18.97
C ASP A 80 16.47 8.99 18.42
N SER A 81 16.46 7.68 18.68
CA SER A 81 17.49 6.76 18.21
C SER A 81 17.50 6.70 16.68
N ARG A 82 16.33 6.59 16.06
CA ARG A 82 16.17 6.53 14.60
C ARG A 82 16.55 7.85 13.92
N LEU A 83 16.26 9.01 14.53
CA LEU A 83 16.67 10.32 14.03
C LEU A 83 18.19 10.43 13.98
N ARG A 84 18.89 10.02 15.06
CA ARG A 84 20.36 10.02 15.10
C ARG A 84 20.95 9.07 14.06
N GLU A 85 20.39 7.86 13.95
CA GLU A 85 20.79 6.87 12.95
C GLU A 85 20.61 7.43 11.53
N THR A 86 19.45 8.01 11.22
CA THR A 86 19.12 8.63 9.93
C THR A 86 20.12 9.73 9.57
N ARG A 87 20.40 10.66 10.49
CA ARG A 87 21.38 11.74 10.26
C ARG A 87 22.79 11.20 9.99
N LYS A 88 23.23 10.21 10.78
CA LYS A 88 24.55 9.57 10.60
C LYS A 88 24.66 8.91 9.22
N ILE A 89 23.62 8.21 8.79
CA ILE A 89 23.59 7.51 7.51
C ILE A 89 23.55 8.51 6.35
N ILE A 90 22.71 9.54 6.41
CA ILE A 90 22.63 10.58 5.37
C ILE A 90 23.98 11.30 5.22
N ALA A 91 24.66 11.61 6.33
CA ALA A 91 25.98 12.24 6.30
C ALA A 91 27.05 11.38 5.57
N GLN A 92 26.89 10.06 5.57
CA GLN A 92 27.78 9.11 4.88
C GLN A 92 27.50 8.97 3.38
N ARG A 93 26.62 9.80 2.80
CA ARG A 93 26.26 9.79 1.36
C ARG A 93 25.83 8.39 0.90
N PRO A 94 24.75 7.87 1.49
CA PRO A 94 24.40 6.48 1.34
C PRO A 94 23.77 6.23 -0.04
N ALA A 95 23.80 4.97 -0.50
CA ALA A 95 23.08 4.56 -1.70
C ALA A 95 21.55 4.71 -1.51
N VAL A 96 20.81 4.84 -2.62
CA VAL A 96 19.35 5.02 -2.67
C VAL A 96 18.62 3.96 -1.83
N GLU A 97 19.08 2.71 -1.86
CA GLU A 97 18.47 1.60 -1.12
C GLU A 97 18.50 1.81 0.40
N MET A 98 19.51 2.53 0.90
CA MET A 98 19.59 2.89 2.31
C MET A 98 18.56 3.96 2.67
N LEU A 99 18.37 4.95 1.80
CA LEU A 99 17.33 5.97 1.96
C LEU A 99 15.94 5.33 1.97
N ASP A 100 15.68 4.37 1.07
CA ASP A 100 14.42 3.61 1.06
C ASP A 100 14.20 2.82 2.36
N SER A 101 15.28 2.26 2.93
CA SER A 101 15.18 1.51 4.19
C SER A 101 14.90 2.43 5.39
N LEU A 102 15.46 3.64 5.37
CA LEU A 102 15.16 4.66 6.38
C LEU A 102 13.69 5.10 6.28
N GLU A 103 13.23 5.41 5.07
CA GLU A 103 11.84 5.81 4.81
C GLU A 103 10.84 4.75 5.31
N ARG A 104 11.09 3.46 5.01
CA ARG A 104 10.24 2.36 5.51
C ARG A 104 10.20 2.28 7.03
N GLY A 105 11.32 2.53 7.70
CA GLY A 105 11.36 2.58 9.17
C GLY A 105 10.51 3.71 9.75
N TRP A 106 10.53 4.89 9.11
CA TRP A 106 9.70 6.02 9.52
C TRP A 106 8.20 5.79 9.29
N TRP A 107 7.83 5.04 8.25
CA TRP A 107 6.43 4.68 7.95
C TRP A 107 5.74 3.93 9.08
N HIS A 108 6.43 3.00 9.74
CA HIS A 108 5.87 2.27 10.88
C HIS A 108 5.55 3.21 12.04
N LEU A 109 6.51 4.06 12.44
CA LEU A 109 6.34 5.01 13.54
C LEU A 109 5.24 6.03 13.23
N GLY A 110 5.20 6.54 12.00
CA GLY A 110 4.14 7.44 11.55
C GLY A 110 2.76 6.81 11.60
N ARG A 111 2.62 5.52 11.26
CA ARG A 111 1.32 4.81 11.32
C ARG A 111 0.81 4.66 12.75
N VAL A 112 1.69 4.33 13.70
CA VAL A 112 1.32 4.19 15.12
C VAL A 112 0.83 5.53 15.67
N LEU A 113 1.58 6.61 15.42
CA LEU A 113 1.20 7.96 15.84
C LEU A 113 -0.14 8.41 15.22
N TYR A 114 -0.32 8.18 13.92
CA TYR A 114 -1.57 8.49 13.23
C TYR A 114 -2.77 7.74 13.83
N GLY A 115 -2.59 6.45 14.19
CA GLY A 115 -3.62 5.67 14.89
C GLY A 115 -4.01 6.30 16.22
N TRP A 116 -3.04 6.71 17.04
CA TRP A 116 -3.29 7.42 18.29
C TRP A 116 -3.98 8.77 18.07
N THR A 117 -3.55 9.56 17.09
CA THR A 117 -4.17 10.84 16.76
C THR A 117 -5.63 10.67 16.34
N TRP A 118 -5.94 9.66 15.53
CA TRP A 118 -7.31 9.34 15.12
C TRP A 118 -8.18 8.93 16.32
N ASP A 119 -7.68 8.03 17.17
CA ASP A 119 -8.40 7.57 18.38
C ASP A 119 -8.68 8.72 19.36
N LEU A 120 -7.67 9.57 19.60
CA LEU A 120 -7.80 10.73 20.49
C LEU A 120 -8.80 11.75 19.94
N THR A 121 -8.76 12.03 18.63
CA THR A 121 -9.66 12.99 17.97
C THR A 121 -11.11 12.52 18.07
N ARG A 122 -11.37 11.23 17.79
CA ARG A 122 -12.71 10.64 17.92
C ARG A 122 -13.26 10.76 19.34
N ARG A 123 -12.42 10.52 20.36
CA ARG A 123 -12.81 10.60 21.78
C ARG A 123 -13.05 12.04 22.24
N ILE A 124 -12.23 12.99 21.80
CA ILE A 124 -12.43 14.41 22.07
C ILE A 124 -13.79 14.86 21.50
N GLY A 125 -14.12 14.46 20.26
CA GLY A 125 -15.45 14.75 19.67
C GLY A 125 -16.60 14.24 20.55
N LYS A 126 -16.52 12.99 21.03
CA LYS A 126 -17.53 12.43 21.94
C LYS A 126 -17.64 13.21 23.26
N LEU A 127 -16.52 13.67 23.83
CA LEU A 127 -16.55 14.46 25.06
C LEU A 127 -17.11 15.88 24.86
N GLU A 128 -17.00 16.46 23.65
CA GLU A 128 -17.65 17.74 23.35
C GLU A 128 -19.17 17.57 23.31
N GLU A 129 -19.69 16.51 22.69
CA GLU A 129 -21.13 16.18 22.71
C GLU A 129 -21.63 16.00 24.16
N GLN A 130 -20.90 15.22 24.98
CA GLN A 130 -21.25 15.01 26.39
C GLN A 130 -21.18 16.30 27.24
N LYS A 131 -20.28 17.21 26.88
CA LYS A 131 -20.17 18.52 27.53
C LYS A 131 -21.34 19.41 27.13
N GLU A 132 -21.78 19.40 25.88
CA GLU A 132 -22.97 20.13 25.41
C GLU A 132 -24.24 19.62 26.11
N ASP A 133 -24.40 18.30 26.24
CA ASP A 133 -25.49 17.68 27.03
C ASP A 133 -25.54 18.24 28.46
N LEU A 134 -24.40 18.23 29.16
CA LEU A 134 -24.31 18.69 30.56
C LEU A 134 -24.52 20.20 30.70
N LEU A 135 -24.10 21.01 29.72
CA LEU A 135 -24.38 22.45 29.68
C LEU A 135 -25.88 22.71 29.52
N GLY A 136 -26.55 21.96 28.64
CA GLY A 136 -28.00 22.03 28.49
C GLY A 136 -28.75 21.65 29.76
N MET A 137 -28.31 20.58 30.44
CA MET A 137 -28.86 20.18 31.74
C MET A 137 -28.65 21.26 32.80
N THR A 138 -27.43 21.81 32.91
CA THR A 138 -27.10 22.88 33.87
C THR A 138 -28.02 24.10 33.68
N ALA A 139 -28.17 24.58 32.44
CA ALA A 139 -29.02 25.73 32.14
C ALA A 139 -30.51 25.48 32.45
N ARG A 140 -30.99 24.24 32.33
CA ARG A 140 -32.37 23.87 32.67
C ARG A 140 -32.59 23.84 34.19
N TRP A 141 -31.65 23.27 34.93
CA TRP A 141 -31.73 23.17 36.39
C TRP A 141 -31.51 24.52 37.09
N ASP A 142 -30.66 25.39 36.55
CA ASP A 142 -30.47 26.75 37.08
C ASP A 142 -31.74 27.60 36.94
N ARG A 143 -32.40 27.56 35.78
CA ARG A 143 -33.71 28.23 35.58
C ARG A 143 -34.81 27.66 36.46
N THR A 144 -34.81 26.35 36.69
CA THR A 144 -35.75 25.68 37.61
C THR A 144 -35.52 26.13 39.06
N LEU A 145 -34.26 26.33 39.47
CA LEU A 145 -33.91 26.86 40.78
C LEU A 145 -34.40 28.29 40.99
N GLU A 146 -34.25 29.15 39.98
CA GLU A 146 -34.76 30.53 40.02
C GLU A 146 -36.29 30.56 40.14
N ALA A 147 -36.99 29.74 39.35
CA ALA A 147 -38.45 29.63 39.39
C ALA A 147 -38.98 29.06 40.73
N ALA A 148 -38.28 28.09 41.32
CA ALA A 148 -38.63 27.54 42.62
C ALA A 148 -38.46 28.57 43.75
N LYS A 149 -37.40 29.40 43.68
CA LYS A 149 -37.14 30.48 44.64
C LYS A 149 -38.16 31.62 44.52
N SER A 150 -38.56 31.99 43.31
CA SER A 150 -39.57 33.04 43.08
C SER A 150 -40.99 32.61 43.47
N SER A 151 -41.30 31.31 43.36
CA SER A 151 -42.62 30.73 43.70
C SER A 151 -42.76 30.31 45.17
N ASN A 152 -41.74 30.59 46.01
CA ASN A 152 -41.74 30.26 47.44
C ASN A 152 -41.96 28.75 47.72
N ALA A 153 -41.34 27.90 46.90
CA ALA A 153 -41.46 26.45 47.01
C ALA A 153 -40.93 25.89 48.35
N PRO A 154 -41.37 24.69 48.79
CA PRO A 154 -40.88 24.06 50.01
C PRO A 154 -39.35 23.92 50.03
N SER A 155 -38.72 24.18 51.19
CA SER A 155 -37.25 24.15 51.34
C SER A 155 -36.62 22.82 50.92
N GLU A 156 -37.33 21.71 51.13
CA GLU A 156 -36.88 20.37 50.73
C GLU A 156 -36.79 20.20 49.21
N LEU A 157 -37.69 20.84 48.46
CA LEU A 157 -37.66 20.82 47.00
C LEU A 157 -36.50 21.66 46.46
N VAL A 158 -36.28 22.83 47.05
CA VAL A 158 -35.13 23.70 46.73
C VAL A 158 -33.82 22.98 47.00
N ARG A 159 -33.70 22.29 48.14
CA ARG A 159 -32.52 21.48 48.50
C ARG A 159 -32.23 20.39 47.45
N ARG A 160 -33.27 19.67 46.99
CA ARG A 160 -33.12 18.62 45.97
C ARG A 160 -32.70 19.18 44.60
N ILE A 161 -33.23 20.33 44.19
CA ILE A 161 -32.82 21.03 42.96
C ILE A 161 -31.33 21.42 43.05
N GLU A 162 -30.89 21.95 44.21
CA GLU A 162 -29.50 22.33 44.44
C GLU A 162 -28.54 21.11 44.43
N GLU A 163 -28.96 19.96 44.98
CA GLU A 163 -28.23 18.69 44.90
C GLU A 163 -28.04 18.21 43.46
N VAL A 164 -29.11 18.19 42.66
CA VAL A 164 -29.05 17.79 41.25
C VAL A 164 -28.10 18.70 40.46
N GLY A 165 -28.20 20.02 40.66
CA GLY A 165 -27.28 20.98 40.06
C GLY A 165 -25.83 20.76 40.50
N GLY A 166 -25.60 20.35 41.76
CA GLY A 166 -24.29 19.97 42.27
C GLY A 166 -23.69 18.77 41.53
N GLU A 167 -24.46 17.70 41.35
CA GLU A 167 -24.00 16.49 40.66
C GLU A 167 -23.74 16.72 39.16
N ILE A 168 -24.56 17.52 38.48
CA ILE A 168 -24.33 17.92 37.08
C ILE A 168 -23.02 18.70 36.94
N ARG A 169 -22.72 19.61 37.89
CA ARG A 169 -21.44 20.34 37.92
C ARG A 169 -20.26 19.42 38.19
N ASN A 170 -20.39 18.43 39.07
CA ASN A 170 -19.37 17.42 39.31
C ASN A 170 -19.06 16.59 38.04
N ALA A 171 -20.11 16.14 37.33
CA ALA A 171 -19.96 15.45 36.06
C ALA A 171 -19.29 16.35 34.99
N SER A 172 -19.68 17.63 34.94
CA SER A 172 -19.08 18.62 34.02
C SER A 172 -17.59 18.84 34.30
N ALA A 173 -17.20 18.93 35.58
CA ALA A 173 -15.81 19.04 35.98
C ALA A 173 -14.99 17.79 35.60
N ALA A 174 -15.57 16.59 35.76
CA ALA A 174 -14.96 15.33 35.36
C ALA A 174 -14.72 15.26 33.84
N VAL A 175 -15.72 15.63 33.03
CA VAL A 175 -15.63 15.70 31.56
C VAL A 175 -14.55 16.70 31.14
N ALA A 176 -14.55 17.90 31.72
CA ALA A 176 -13.55 18.94 31.43
C ALA A 176 -12.12 18.48 31.77
N ALA A 177 -11.92 17.85 32.93
CA ALA A 177 -10.63 17.30 33.32
C ALA A 177 -10.15 16.19 32.37
N ARG A 178 -11.05 15.30 31.93
CA ARG A 178 -10.71 14.24 30.97
C ARG A 178 -10.38 14.81 29.59
N ARG A 179 -11.15 15.78 29.11
CA ARG A 179 -10.88 16.50 27.87
C ARG A 179 -9.50 17.16 27.90
N ALA A 180 -9.15 17.84 29.00
CA ALA A 180 -7.83 18.45 29.16
C ALA A 180 -6.69 17.42 29.10
N ARG A 181 -6.89 16.23 29.70
CA ARG A 181 -5.93 15.12 29.60
C ARG A 181 -5.76 14.62 28.17
N LEU A 182 -6.87 14.40 27.44
CA LEU A 182 -6.83 13.94 26.04
C LEU A 182 -6.18 14.97 25.12
N LEU A 183 -6.47 16.27 25.29
CA LEU A 183 -5.80 17.34 24.53
C LEU A 183 -4.30 17.40 24.84
N THR A 184 -3.90 17.17 26.10
CA THR A 184 -2.49 17.07 26.46
C THR A 184 -1.81 15.88 25.77
N ALA A 185 -2.46 14.72 25.72
CA ALA A 185 -1.97 13.56 24.99
C ALA A 185 -1.85 13.86 23.48
N GLN A 186 -2.88 14.48 22.88
CA GLN A 186 -2.91 14.86 21.47
C GLN A 186 -1.75 15.81 21.12
N ASN A 187 -1.53 16.86 21.90
CA ASN A 187 -0.42 17.79 21.69
C ASN A 187 0.95 17.10 21.75
N ARG A 188 1.13 16.14 22.66
CA ARG A 188 2.40 15.40 22.79
C ARG A 188 2.60 14.41 21.63
N VAL A 189 1.54 13.77 21.14
CA VAL A 189 1.59 12.90 19.96
C VAL A 189 1.90 13.74 18.72
N ALA A 190 1.21 14.86 18.52
CA ALA A 190 1.45 15.79 17.41
C ALA A 190 2.90 16.30 17.37
N ALA A 191 3.50 16.56 18.54
CA ALA A 191 4.92 16.92 18.62
C ALA A 191 5.85 15.80 18.12
N GLN A 192 5.52 14.52 18.35
CA GLN A 192 6.28 13.41 17.77
C GLN A 192 5.99 13.20 16.28
N GLU A 193 4.76 13.45 15.82
CA GLU A 193 4.42 13.41 14.40
C GLU A 193 5.22 14.42 13.59
N ALA A 194 5.35 15.65 14.10
CA ALA A 194 6.18 16.68 13.47
C ALA A 194 7.63 16.22 13.30
N ARG A 195 8.19 15.54 14.31
CA ARG A 195 9.57 15.00 14.25
C ARG A 195 9.72 13.87 13.24
N VAL A 196 8.70 13.01 13.10
CA VAL A 196 8.68 11.97 12.07
C VAL A 196 8.54 12.60 10.68
N ALA A 197 7.71 13.63 10.53
CA ALA A 197 7.56 14.39 9.29
C ALA A 197 8.87 15.10 8.87
N ASP A 198 9.60 15.69 9.82
CA ASP A 198 10.93 16.26 9.57
C ASP A 198 11.94 15.19 9.15
N ALA A 199 11.86 13.98 9.71
CA ALA A 199 12.70 12.87 9.28
C ALA A 199 12.42 12.48 7.83
N PHE A 200 11.14 12.37 7.44
CA PHE A 200 10.76 12.14 6.04
C PHE A 200 11.30 13.24 5.13
N ARG A 201 11.15 14.52 5.52
CA ARG A 201 11.69 15.66 4.76
C ARG A 201 13.20 15.54 4.55
N SER A 202 13.95 15.20 5.60
CA SER A 202 15.41 15.03 5.50
C SER A 202 15.83 13.88 4.57
N VAL A 203 15.03 12.81 4.49
CA VAL A 203 15.28 11.70 3.56
C VAL A 203 14.97 12.13 2.12
N SER A 204 13.89 12.88 1.90
CA SER A 204 13.55 13.45 0.58
C SER A 204 14.60 14.45 0.10
N GLU A 205 15.07 15.34 0.97
CA GLU A 205 16.17 16.28 0.66
C GLU A 205 17.47 15.53 0.30
N ALA A 206 17.79 14.45 1.02
CA ALA A 206 18.94 13.61 0.68
C ALA A 206 18.80 12.94 -0.70
N ARG A 207 17.58 12.56 -1.10
CA ARG A 207 17.30 12.05 -2.46
C ARG A 207 17.47 13.13 -3.53
N GLU A 208 16.99 14.35 -3.29
CA GLU A 208 17.18 15.46 -4.23
C GLU A 208 18.66 15.82 -4.39
N GLU A 209 19.43 15.80 -3.31
CA GLU A 209 20.87 16.06 -3.36
C GLU A 209 21.62 14.99 -4.16
N LEU A 210 21.21 13.72 -4.07
CA LEU A 210 21.74 12.66 -4.94
C LEU A 210 21.49 12.96 -6.42
N LEU A 211 20.32 13.47 -6.77
CA LEU A 211 19.99 13.84 -8.15
C LEU A 211 20.81 15.04 -8.65
N ARG A 212 20.99 16.07 -7.81
CA ARG A 212 21.84 17.23 -8.14
C ARG A 212 23.30 16.83 -8.37
N ARG A 213 23.75 15.76 -7.71
CA ARG A 213 25.13 15.24 -7.80
C ARG A 213 25.36 14.20 -8.89
N LEU A 214 24.36 13.82 -9.69
CA LEU A 214 24.54 12.79 -10.71
C LEU A 214 25.69 13.07 -11.68
N LEU A 215 25.90 14.35 -12.03
CA LEU A 215 26.97 14.79 -12.93
C LEU A 215 28.19 15.33 -12.19
N VAL A 216 28.28 15.14 -10.88
CA VAL A 216 29.47 15.48 -10.09
C VAL A 216 30.42 14.29 -10.12
N ARG A 217 31.70 14.56 -10.37
CA ARG A 217 32.74 13.53 -10.48
C ARG A 217 33.27 13.18 -9.09
N ASP A 218 33.04 11.94 -8.67
CA ASP A 218 33.48 11.38 -7.37
C ASP A 218 34.96 10.91 -7.39
N GLY A 219 35.58 10.88 -8.57
CA GLY A 219 36.97 10.44 -8.80
C GLY A 219 37.03 9.13 -9.60
N ALA A 220 37.95 9.06 -10.58
CA ALA A 220 38.05 7.90 -11.46
C ALA A 220 38.70 6.71 -10.76
N ILE A 221 38.39 5.49 -11.22
CA ILE A 221 38.90 4.25 -10.58
C ILE A 221 40.43 4.20 -10.59
N TRP A 222 41.07 4.75 -11.63
CA TRP A 222 42.54 4.77 -11.77
C TRP A 222 43.24 5.89 -10.99
N THR A 223 42.50 6.79 -10.33
CA THR A 223 43.07 7.89 -9.53
C THR A 223 42.97 7.67 -8.03
N VAL A 224 42.30 6.59 -7.58
CA VAL A 224 42.12 6.31 -6.15
C VAL A 224 43.34 5.54 -5.63
N ASN A 225 44.11 6.18 -4.76
CA ASN A 225 45.32 5.61 -4.15
C ASN A 225 45.06 4.99 -2.75
N GLU A 226 43.79 4.76 -2.39
CA GLU A 226 43.39 4.15 -1.12
C GLU A 226 43.45 2.61 -1.22
N PHE A 227 44.66 2.05 -1.16
CA PHE A 227 44.83 0.63 -0.89
C PHE A 227 44.38 0.33 0.55
N ALA A 228 43.57 -0.71 0.70
CA ALA A 228 42.78 -1.01 1.89
C ALA A 228 43.59 -1.05 3.20
N GLU A 229 43.18 -0.25 4.19
CA GLU A 229 43.64 -0.43 5.57
C GLU A 229 43.11 -1.76 6.15
N PRO A 230 43.93 -2.50 6.94
CA PRO A 230 43.52 -3.76 7.56
C PRO A 230 42.31 -3.64 8.50
N ALA A 231 42.00 -2.44 9.02
CA ALA A 231 40.81 -2.15 9.81
C ALA A 231 39.48 -2.44 9.06
N LEU A 232 39.49 -2.39 7.72
CA LEU A 232 38.29 -2.56 6.88
C LEU A 232 37.87 -4.03 6.70
N LEU A 233 38.81 -4.97 6.81
CA LEU A 233 38.53 -6.42 6.78
C LEU A 233 37.79 -6.87 8.04
N GLU A 234 38.11 -6.28 9.18
CA GLU A 234 37.43 -6.51 10.45
C GLU A 234 36.00 -5.91 10.42
N GLN A 235 35.85 -4.74 9.78
CA GLN A 235 34.53 -4.11 9.56
C GLN A 235 33.61 -4.95 8.65
N SER A 236 34.15 -5.64 7.62
CA SER A 236 33.37 -6.55 6.78
C SER A 236 32.86 -7.79 7.53
N ARG A 237 33.70 -8.44 8.36
CA ARG A 237 33.27 -9.57 9.20
C ARG A 237 32.23 -9.15 10.24
N SER A 238 32.36 -7.96 10.82
CA SER A 238 31.36 -7.39 11.74
C SER A 238 30.03 -7.05 11.05
N SER A 239 30.05 -6.74 9.74
CA SER A 239 28.86 -6.40 8.94
C SER A 239 27.93 -7.60 8.76
N PHE A 240 28.44 -8.81 8.47
CA PHE A 240 27.56 -9.99 8.35
C PHE A 240 26.97 -10.40 9.71
N ALA A 241 27.80 -10.39 10.77
CA ALA A 241 27.34 -10.71 12.12
C ALA A 241 26.25 -9.75 12.61
N SER A 242 26.41 -8.44 12.33
CA SER A 242 25.40 -7.42 12.67
C SER A 242 24.13 -7.56 11.82
N GLN A 243 24.24 -7.83 10.52
CA GLN A 243 23.07 -8.07 9.67
C GLN A 243 22.32 -9.35 10.09
N TRP A 244 23.04 -10.42 10.48
CA TRP A 244 22.42 -11.64 11.00
C TRP A 244 21.76 -11.42 12.36
N ALA A 245 22.38 -10.62 13.24
CA ALA A 245 21.79 -10.20 14.49
C ALA A 245 20.50 -9.39 14.25
N ALA A 246 20.46 -8.52 13.23
CA ALA A 246 19.26 -7.80 12.84
C ALA A 246 18.14 -8.74 12.34
N VAL A 247 18.46 -9.77 11.54
CA VAL A 247 17.51 -10.82 11.15
C VAL A 247 16.96 -11.55 12.37
N ARG A 248 17.81 -11.93 13.32
CA ARG A 248 17.40 -12.63 14.53
C ARG A 248 16.52 -11.77 15.44
N ALA A 249 16.88 -10.50 15.62
CA ALA A 249 16.09 -9.55 16.39
C ALA A 249 14.71 -9.33 15.75
N TYR A 250 14.67 -9.19 14.43
CA TYR A 250 13.43 -9.06 13.67
C TYR A 250 12.56 -10.33 13.77
N ALA A 251 13.16 -11.52 13.62
CA ALA A 251 12.44 -12.78 13.75
C ALA A 251 11.85 -13.00 15.14
N LYS A 252 12.53 -12.54 16.20
CA LYS A 252 12.00 -12.57 17.57
C LYS A 252 10.84 -11.59 17.76
N ARG A 253 10.96 -10.38 17.22
CA ARG A 253 9.92 -9.33 17.32
C ARG A 253 8.66 -9.70 16.54
N GLU A 254 8.83 -10.28 15.35
CA GLU A 254 7.76 -10.50 14.38
C GLU A 254 7.52 -11.98 14.07
N ALA A 255 7.67 -12.86 15.06
CA ALA A 255 7.56 -14.32 14.87
C ALA A 255 6.23 -14.74 14.21
N GLY A 256 5.14 -14.04 14.52
CA GLY A 256 3.82 -14.26 13.91
C GLY A 256 3.81 -14.08 12.39
N LEU A 257 4.59 -13.13 11.84
CA LEU A 257 4.69 -12.93 10.39
C LEU A 257 5.37 -14.12 9.71
N PHE A 258 6.39 -14.72 10.33
CA PHE A 258 7.04 -15.92 9.79
C PHE A 258 6.12 -17.14 9.80
N VAL A 259 5.32 -17.31 10.87
CA VAL A 259 4.29 -18.36 10.92
C VAL A 259 3.25 -18.12 9.82
N LEU A 260 2.74 -16.90 9.68
CA LEU A 260 1.78 -16.57 8.63
C LEU A 260 2.34 -16.83 7.23
N HIS A 261 3.60 -16.46 6.97
CA HIS A 261 4.25 -16.75 5.70
C HIS A 261 4.37 -18.26 5.43
N GLY A 262 4.72 -19.05 6.45
CA GLY A 262 4.77 -20.51 6.37
C GLY A 262 3.41 -21.14 6.10
N VAL A 263 2.35 -20.66 6.76
CA VAL A 263 0.96 -21.08 6.52
C VAL A 263 0.51 -20.74 5.11
N LEU A 264 0.82 -19.53 4.63
CA LEU A 264 0.46 -19.07 3.29
C LEU A 264 1.19 -19.88 2.20
N PHE A 265 2.47 -20.19 2.41
CA PHE A 265 3.22 -21.11 1.54
C PHE A 265 2.58 -22.51 1.54
N ALA A 266 2.26 -23.07 2.71
CA ALA A 266 1.64 -24.38 2.83
C ALA A 266 0.25 -24.41 2.16
N ALA A 267 -0.55 -23.34 2.30
CA ALA A 267 -1.85 -23.20 1.66
C ALA A 267 -1.72 -23.17 0.13
N PHE A 268 -0.79 -22.38 -0.43
CA PHE A 268 -0.54 -22.39 -1.88
C PHE A 268 -0.02 -23.73 -2.37
N ALA A 269 0.88 -24.38 -1.63
CA ALA A 269 1.38 -25.71 -1.97
C ALA A 269 0.27 -26.75 -1.96
N ALA A 270 -0.59 -26.75 -0.94
CA ALA A 270 -1.74 -27.64 -0.83
C ALA A 270 -2.74 -27.41 -1.98
N LEU A 271 -3.06 -26.16 -2.30
CA LEU A 271 -3.93 -25.79 -3.41
C LEU A 271 -3.38 -26.30 -4.76
N LEU A 272 -2.07 -26.12 -4.99
CA LEU A 272 -1.42 -26.57 -6.22
C LEU A 272 -1.31 -28.09 -6.32
N LEU A 273 -1.07 -28.78 -5.21
CA LEU A 273 -1.08 -30.24 -5.17
C LEU A 273 -2.48 -30.81 -5.39
N ALA A 274 -3.52 -30.19 -4.82
CA ALA A 274 -4.91 -30.54 -5.07
C ALA A 274 -5.29 -30.30 -6.54
N ALA A 275 -4.91 -29.15 -7.10
CA ALA A 275 -5.08 -28.84 -8.52
C ALA A 275 -4.39 -29.85 -9.45
N LYS A 276 -3.16 -30.28 -9.10
CA LYS A 276 -2.42 -31.30 -9.83
C LYS A 276 -3.13 -32.66 -9.80
N ARG A 277 -3.75 -33.02 -8.67
CA ARG A 277 -4.56 -34.25 -8.53
C ARG A 277 -5.86 -34.16 -9.35
N GLY A 278 -6.57 -33.04 -9.28
CA GLY A 278 -7.81 -32.79 -10.06
C GLY A 278 -7.59 -32.75 -11.58
N LYS A 279 -6.40 -32.32 -12.03
CA LYS A 279 -6.02 -32.33 -13.45
C LYS A 279 -5.91 -33.73 -14.07
N ARG A 280 -5.67 -34.78 -13.28
CA ARG A 280 -5.79 -36.17 -13.76
C ARG A 280 -7.24 -36.54 -14.09
N LEU A 281 -8.23 -35.91 -13.43
CA LEU A 281 -9.65 -36.09 -13.75
C LEU A 281 -10.11 -35.21 -14.93
N ALA A 282 -9.48 -34.05 -15.13
CA ALA A 282 -9.88 -33.05 -16.13
C ALA A 282 -9.05 -33.11 -17.44
N GLN A 283 -8.77 -34.31 -17.96
CA GLN A 283 -8.27 -34.50 -19.35
C GLN A 283 -9.38 -34.23 -20.40
N SER A 284 -10.23 -33.23 -20.15
CA SER A 284 -11.26 -32.77 -21.07
C SER A 284 -10.74 -31.57 -21.86
N ASP A 285 -10.98 -31.59 -23.16
CA ASP A 285 -10.46 -30.69 -24.19
C ASP A 285 -10.41 -29.19 -23.81
N GLY A 286 -9.30 -28.53 -24.20
CA GLY A 286 -9.25 -27.07 -24.30
C GLY A 286 -8.47 -26.29 -23.22
N ILE A 287 -7.64 -26.94 -22.39
CA ILE A 287 -6.69 -26.22 -21.51
C ILE A 287 -5.37 -25.97 -22.26
N ASP A 288 -4.94 -24.72 -22.33
CA ASP A 288 -3.67 -24.33 -22.96
C ASP A 288 -2.50 -25.15 -22.40
N ALA A 289 -1.73 -25.79 -23.29
CA ALA A 289 -0.58 -26.62 -22.92
C ALA A 289 0.48 -25.84 -22.12
N ARG A 290 0.54 -24.50 -22.26
CA ARG A 290 1.39 -23.63 -21.45
C ARG A 290 0.94 -23.53 -19.99
N ALA A 291 -0.37 -23.36 -19.75
CA ALA A 291 -0.94 -23.31 -18.40
C ALA A 291 -0.76 -24.63 -17.66
N VAL A 292 -0.89 -25.74 -18.38
CA VAL A 292 -0.66 -27.11 -17.90
C VAL A 292 0.76 -27.30 -17.34
N ARG A 293 1.78 -26.71 -17.96
CA ARG A 293 3.20 -26.89 -17.59
C ARG A 293 3.59 -26.18 -16.29
N VAL A 294 2.92 -25.10 -15.92
CA VAL A 294 3.19 -24.37 -14.66
C VAL A 294 2.90 -25.26 -13.44
N PHE A 295 1.85 -26.08 -13.50
CA PHE A 295 1.48 -27.02 -12.43
C PHE A 295 2.45 -28.21 -12.25
N GLU A 296 3.47 -28.37 -13.11
CA GLU A 296 4.48 -29.43 -12.94
C GLU A 296 5.46 -29.14 -11.81
N VAL A 297 5.61 -27.87 -11.42
CA VAL A 297 6.54 -27.38 -10.38
C VAL A 297 5.76 -26.69 -9.25
N PRO A 298 4.84 -27.40 -8.56
CA PRO A 298 3.91 -26.80 -7.60
C PRO A 298 4.62 -26.13 -6.42
N VAL A 299 5.75 -26.69 -5.96
CA VAL A 299 6.52 -26.12 -4.85
C VAL A 299 7.16 -24.79 -5.24
N ALA A 300 7.74 -24.70 -6.44
CA ALA A 300 8.33 -23.45 -6.93
C ALA A 300 7.26 -22.37 -7.16
N VAL A 301 6.10 -22.75 -7.70
CA VAL A 301 4.96 -21.83 -7.87
C VAL A 301 4.42 -21.35 -6.53
N ALA A 302 4.23 -22.25 -5.56
CA ALA A 302 3.79 -21.90 -4.20
C ALA A 302 4.78 -20.93 -3.53
N PHE A 303 6.08 -21.21 -3.65
CA PHE A 303 7.13 -20.34 -3.13
C PHE A 303 7.11 -18.97 -3.80
N LEU A 304 6.97 -18.91 -5.13
CA LEU A 304 6.96 -17.63 -5.83
C LEU A 304 5.77 -16.78 -5.41
N LEU A 305 4.58 -17.38 -5.29
CA LEU A 305 3.39 -16.69 -4.80
C LEU A 305 3.56 -16.22 -3.35
N SER A 306 4.09 -17.06 -2.46
CA SER A 306 4.33 -16.67 -1.08
C SER A 306 5.38 -15.56 -0.98
N ALA A 307 6.44 -15.62 -1.78
CA ALA A 307 7.49 -14.60 -1.84
C ALA A 307 6.97 -13.24 -2.32
N VAL A 308 6.04 -13.21 -3.28
CA VAL A 308 5.36 -11.97 -3.69
C VAL A 308 4.51 -11.41 -2.56
N CYS A 309 3.82 -12.26 -1.80
CA CYS A 309 3.10 -11.83 -0.59
C CYS A 309 4.06 -11.33 0.51
N ALA A 310 5.29 -11.87 0.59
CA ALA A 310 6.31 -11.44 1.55
C ALA A 310 6.64 -9.95 1.43
N TRP A 311 6.57 -9.38 0.22
CA TRP A 311 6.78 -7.95 0.00
C TRP A 311 5.81 -7.08 0.81
N TRP A 312 4.55 -7.55 0.93
CA TRP A 312 3.50 -6.87 1.70
C TRP A 312 3.56 -7.20 3.18
N LEU A 313 3.98 -8.43 3.50
CA LEU A 313 3.99 -8.95 4.85
C LEU A 313 5.17 -8.40 5.68
N TYR A 314 6.36 -8.30 5.08
CA TYR A 314 7.58 -7.88 5.77
C TYR A 314 7.96 -6.44 5.43
N LEU A 315 7.20 -5.48 5.97
CA LEU A 315 7.40 -4.05 5.72
C LEU A 315 8.77 -3.53 6.23
N GLU A 316 9.35 -4.18 7.25
CA GLU A 316 10.65 -3.84 7.87
C GLU A 316 11.73 -4.94 7.68
N ALA A 317 11.62 -5.79 6.64
CA ALA A 317 12.57 -6.88 6.43
C ALA A 317 14.04 -6.42 6.49
N PRO A 318 14.87 -7.02 7.36
CA PRO A 318 16.31 -6.81 7.32
C PRO A 318 16.87 -7.20 5.95
N ARG A 319 17.91 -6.49 5.50
CA ARG A 319 18.47 -6.62 4.15
C ARG A 319 18.80 -8.07 3.76
N LEU A 320 19.42 -8.83 4.66
CA LEU A 320 19.74 -10.25 4.44
C LEU A 320 18.49 -11.09 4.21
N TRP A 321 17.42 -10.86 4.97
CA TRP A 321 16.17 -11.58 4.80
C TRP A 321 15.53 -11.26 3.45
N ALA A 322 15.46 -9.98 3.08
CA ALA A 322 14.95 -9.55 1.79
C ALA A 322 15.78 -10.14 0.62
N ALA A 323 17.10 -10.16 0.73
CA ALA A 323 18.00 -10.77 -0.25
C ALA A 323 17.79 -12.29 -0.37
N ALA A 324 17.62 -12.99 0.77
CA ALA A 324 17.36 -14.43 0.78
C ALA A 324 16.01 -14.78 0.13
N VAL A 325 14.94 -14.06 0.50
CA VAL A 325 13.61 -14.23 -0.12
C VAL A 325 13.68 -13.89 -1.61
N GLY A 326 14.37 -12.82 -2.00
CA GLY A 326 14.57 -12.43 -3.39
C GLY A 326 15.33 -13.49 -4.20
N MET A 327 16.39 -14.08 -3.66
CA MET A 327 17.16 -15.16 -4.31
C MET A 327 16.33 -16.43 -4.50
N LEU A 328 15.53 -16.80 -3.50
CA LEU A 328 14.62 -17.94 -3.63
C LEU A 328 13.49 -17.65 -4.63
N ALA A 329 12.96 -16.42 -4.64
CA ALA A 329 11.93 -16.00 -5.58
C ALA A 329 12.47 -16.02 -7.02
N LEU A 330 13.71 -15.57 -7.21
CA LEU A 330 14.44 -15.65 -8.46
C LEU A 330 14.56 -17.10 -8.95
N THR A 331 15.03 -17.98 -8.07
CA THR A 331 15.18 -19.42 -8.38
C THR A 331 13.84 -20.03 -8.79
N ALA A 332 12.78 -19.73 -8.04
CA ALA A 332 11.43 -20.16 -8.36
C ALA A 332 10.92 -19.61 -9.70
N ALA A 333 11.15 -18.33 -9.99
CA ALA A 333 10.78 -17.70 -11.25
C ALA A 333 11.49 -18.35 -12.45
N VAL A 334 12.79 -18.65 -12.32
CA VAL A 334 13.57 -19.36 -13.36
C VAL A 334 12.99 -20.77 -13.59
N LEU A 335 12.68 -21.52 -12.53
CA LEU A 335 12.10 -22.86 -12.66
C LEU A 335 10.74 -22.86 -13.37
N VAL A 336 9.90 -21.87 -13.07
CA VAL A 336 8.58 -21.69 -13.72
C VAL A 336 8.75 -21.27 -15.18
N LEU A 337 9.56 -20.24 -15.45
CA LEU A 337 9.76 -19.74 -16.79
C LEU A 337 10.46 -20.76 -17.70
N ARG A 338 11.36 -21.60 -17.18
CA ARG A 338 12.01 -22.68 -17.95
C ARG A 338 11.00 -23.67 -18.54
N LYS A 339 9.85 -23.87 -17.87
CA LYS A 339 8.78 -24.78 -18.32
C LYS A 339 7.88 -24.16 -19.38
N VAL A 340 7.83 -22.82 -19.45
CA VAL A 340 6.96 -22.09 -20.39
C VAL A 340 7.76 -21.55 -21.59
N ALA A 341 8.98 -21.08 -21.36
CA ALA A 341 9.88 -20.49 -22.33
C ALA A 341 10.61 -21.54 -23.18
N GLU A 342 10.93 -21.14 -24.41
CA GLU A 342 11.71 -21.94 -25.33
C GLU A 342 13.12 -22.21 -24.80
N ARG A 343 13.69 -23.37 -25.14
CA ARG A 343 15.01 -23.83 -24.63
C ARG A 343 16.13 -22.81 -24.86
N ARG A 344 16.05 -22.03 -25.96
CA ARG A 344 17.03 -20.99 -26.30
C ARG A 344 17.17 -19.90 -25.23
N PHE A 345 16.10 -19.59 -24.50
CA PHE A 345 16.10 -18.54 -23.49
C PHE A 345 16.54 -19.03 -22.11
N HIS A 346 16.75 -20.34 -21.92
CA HIS A 346 17.11 -20.89 -20.61
C HIS A 346 18.44 -20.35 -20.09
N ALA A 347 19.45 -20.22 -20.96
CA ALA A 347 20.72 -19.66 -20.53
C ALA A 347 20.64 -18.15 -20.21
N VAL A 348 19.72 -17.40 -20.82
CA VAL A 348 19.44 -16.00 -20.42
C VAL A 348 18.85 -15.95 -19.02
N LEU A 349 17.89 -16.83 -18.71
CA LEU A 349 17.29 -16.92 -17.37
C LEU A 349 18.33 -17.25 -16.28
N TYR A 350 19.24 -18.18 -16.54
CA TYR A 350 20.33 -18.50 -15.60
C TYR A 350 21.35 -17.36 -15.48
N ALA A 351 21.67 -16.67 -16.58
CA ALA A 351 22.56 -15.53 -16.55
C ALA A 351 21.97 -14.37 -15.72
N LEU A 352 20.67 -14.10 -15.85
CA LEU A 352 19.97 -13.13 -15.01
C LEU A 352 19.98 -13.51 -13.53
N ALA A 353 19.85 -14.81 -13.22
CA ALA A 353 19.98 -15.30 -11.84
C ALA A 353 21.39 -15.10 -11.28
N ALA A 354 22.42 -15.35 -12.09
CA ALA A 354 23.81 -15.10 -11.71
C ALA A 354 24.10 -13.61 -11.50
N LEU A 355 23.58 -12.72 -12.38
CA LEU A 355 23.72 -11.27 -12.24
C LEU A 355 23.13 -10.77 -10.92
N TYR A 356 21.94 -11.25 -10.54
CA TYR A 356 21.35 -10.89 -9.25
C TYR A 356 22.23 -11.31 -8.05
N LEU A 357 22.88 -12.47 -8.12
CA LEU A 357 23.80 -12.90 -7.06
C LEU A 357 25.01 -11.98 -6.95
N ILE A 358 25.51 -11.49 -8.09
CA ILE A 358 26.59 -10.49 -8.13
C ILE A 358 26.09 -9.16 -7.55
N ASP A 359 24.86 -8.72 -7.86
CA ASP A 359 24.24 -7.52 -7.25
C ASP A 359 24.18 -7.67 -5.72
N GLN A 360 23.67 -8.80 -5.22
CA GLN A 360 23.60 -9.04 -3.77
C GLN A 360 24.98 -9.07 -3.12
N ALA A 361 25.96 -9.71 -3.76
CA ALA A 361 27.34 -9.69 -3.28
C ALA A 361 27.90 -8.26 -3.21
N ARG A 362 27.60 -7.39 -4.18
CA ARG A 362 28.00 -5.98 -4.12
C ARG A 362 27.37 -5.26 -2.93
N VAL A 363 26.06 -5.42 -2.74
CA VAL A 363 25.33 -4.77 -1.64
C VAL A 363 25.86 -5.20 -0.28
N LEU A 364 26.20 -6.48 -0.11
CA LEU A 364 26.74 -7.02 1.13
C LEU A 364 28.16 -6.54 1.43
N ASN A 365 28.95 -6.24 0.38
CA ASN A 365 30.34 -5.80 0.50
C ASN A 365 30.51 -4.27 0.44
N SER A 366 29.45 -3.49 0.66
CA SER A 366 29.48 -2.03 0.59
C SER A 366 30.42 -1.36 1.60
N ALA A 367 30.93 -2.10 2.60
CA ALA A 367 31.85 -1.61 3.61
C ALA A 367 33.29 -1.41 3.09
N VAL A 368 33.64 -1.99 1.94
CA VAL A 368 34.96 -1.83 1.31
C VAL A 368 34.83 -0.81 0.17
N PRO A 369 35.61 0.27 0.09
CA PRO A 369 35.40 1.32 -0.91
C PRO A 369 35.61 0.88 -2.37
N LEU A 370 36.61 0.02 -2.63
CA LEU A 370 37.03 -0.36 -3.99
C LEU A 370 36.33 -1.63 -4.52
N LEU A 371 36.05 -2.61 -3.65
CA LEU A 371 35.49 -3.91 -4.06
C LEU A 371 34.11 -3.78 -4.76
N PRO A 372 33.16 -2.95 -4.29
CA PRO A 372 31.91 -2.71 -4.97
C PRO A 372 32.07 -2.11 -6.37
N ARG A 373 33.10 -1.28 -6.61
CA ARG A 373 33.36 -0.65 -7.92
C ARG A 373 33.83 -1.68 -8.95
N PHE A 374 34.66 -2.64 -8.55
CA PHE A 374 35.06 -3.77 -9.41
C PHE A 374 33.92 -4.75 -9.64
N LEU A 375 33.15 -5.08 -8.60
CA LEU A 375 31.93 -5.91 -8.74
C LEU A 375 30.89 -5.21 -9.64
N PHE A 376 30.80 -3.88 -9.60
CA PHE A 376 29.99 -3.06 -10.52
C PHE A 376 30.44 -3.19 -11.96
N LEU A 377 31.74 -3.02 -12.19
CA LEU A 377 32.33 -3.17 -13.52
C LEU A 377 32.04 -4.56 -14.11
N GLY A 378 32.32 -5.62 -13.33
CA GLY A 378 32.09 -7.00 -13.76
C GLY A 378 30.62 -7.29 -14.06
N GLU A 379 29.70 -6.82 -13.22
CA GLU A 379 28.27 -6.99 -13.46
C GLU A 379 27.80 -6.26 -14.73
N MET A 380 28.23 -5.02 -14.97
CA MET A 380 27.83 -4.27 -16.16
C MET A 380 28.37 -4.92 -17.44
N ILE A 381 29.61 -5.41 -17.42
CA ILE A 381 30.18 -6.17 -18.54
C ILE A 381 29.38 -7.45 -18.78
N ALA A 382 29.10 -8.23 -17.73
CA ALA A 382 28.29 -9.44 -17.84
C ALA A 382 26.87 -9.13 -18.36
N THR A 383 26.26 -8.03 -17.91
CA THR A 383 24.95 -7.55 -18.37
C THR A 383 24.99 -7.21 -19.87
N LEU A 384 26.02 -6.50 -20.34
CA LEU A 384 26.22 -6.20 -21.76
C LEU A 384 26.40 -7.47 -22.60
N CYS A 385 27.19 -8.44 -22.12
CA CYS A 385 27.37 -9.72 -22.80
C CYS A 385 26.05 -10.49 -22.94
N VAL A 386 25.26 -10.57 -21.87
CA VAL A 386 23.95 -11.26 -21.85
C VAL A 386 22.95 -10.55 -22.76
N LEU A 387 22.84 -9.22 -22.68
CA LEU A 387 21.95 -8.43 -23.53
C LEU A 387 22.36 -8.51 -25.00
N GLY A 388 23.66 -8.43 -25.30
CA GLY A 388 24.19 -8.57 -26.66
C GLY A 388 23.92 -9.95 -27.25
N TRP A 389 24.08 -11.00 -26.45
CA TRP A 389 23.73 -12.36 -26.85
C TRP A 389 22.22 -12.53 -27.09
N PHE A 390 21.38 -11.99 -26.20
CA PHE A 390 19.93 -11.99 -26.35
C PHE A 390 19.46 -11.22 -27.59
N LEU A 391 20.04 -10.05 -27.87
CA LEU A 391 19.77 -9.25 -29.06
C LEU A 391 20.14 -10.00 -30.34
N ARG A 392 21.30 -10.67 -30.38
CA ARG A 392 21.69 -11.54 -31.51
C ARG A 392 20.66 -12.64 -31.73
N ALA A 393 20.23 -13.33 -30.66
CA ALA A 393 19.20 -14.37 -30.75
C ALA A 393 17.86 -13.82 -31.31
N LEU A 394 17.47 -12.60 -30.95
CA LEU A 394 16.26 -11.93 -31.47
C LEU A 394 16.38 -11.44 -32.92
N ILE A 395 17.60 -11.29 -33.45
CA ILE A 395 17.86 -10.83 -34.82
C ILE A 395 17.96 -12.02 -35.77
N SER A 396 18.58 -13.11 -35.35
CA SER A 396 18.82 -14.30 -36.18
C SER A 396 17.57 -15.14 -36.48
N GLU A 397 16.41 -14.83 -35.91
CA GLU A 397 15.17 -15.56 -36.18
C GLU A 397 14.42 -15.05 -37.42
N PRO A 398 13.95 -15.95 -38.31
CA PRO A 398 13.11 -15.57 -39.43
C PRO A 398 11.76 -14.96 -38.95
N PRO A 399 11.16 -14.03 -39.70
CA PRO A 399 9.88 -13.45 -39.33
C PRO A 399 8.76 -14.50 -39.38
N SER A 400 8.27 -14.93 -38.22
CA SER A 400 6.99 -15.62 -38.10
C SER A 400 5.86 -14.57 -38.03
N ALA A 401 4.73 -14.86 -38.68
CA ALA A 401 3.59 -13.94 -38.78
C ALA A 401 2.89 -13.65 -37.43
N HIS A 402 3.08 -14.52 -36.43
CA HIS A 402 2.49 -14.36 -35.09
C HIS A 402 3.55 -13.85 -34.10
N GLY A 403 3.35 -12.65 -33.53
CA GLY A 403 4.19 -12.09 -32.46
C GLY A 403 5.23 -11.05 -32.88
N ALA A 404 5.19 -10.54 -34.12
CA ALA A 404 6.14 -9.56 -34.63
C ALA A 404 6.21 -8.26 -33.79
N LEU A 405 5.07 -7.77 -33.28
CA LEU A 405 5.01 -6.60 -32.40
C LEU A 405 5.74 -6.83 -31.07
N LEU A 406 5.50 -7.98 -30.43
CA LEU A 406 6.14 -8.34 -29.17
C LEU A 406 7.66 -8.47 -29.34
N ARG A 407 8.12 -9.04 -30.46
CA ARG A 407 9.54 -9.14 -30.81
C ARG A 407 10.17 -7.78 -31.09
N LYS A 408 9.46 -6.89 -31.79
CA LYS A 408 9.93 -5.51 -32.03
C LYS A 408 10.07 -4.77 -30.70
N ALA A 409 9.07 -4.88 -29.82
CA ALA A 409 9.10 -4.30 -28.48
C ALA A 409 10.25 -4.88 -27.63
N SER A 410 10.45 -6.21 -27.62
CA SER A 410 11.54 -6.84 -26.86
C SER A 410 12.93 -6.45 -27.38
N ARG A 411 13.07 -6.28 -28.69
CA ARG A 411 14.30 -5.76 -29.31
C ARG A 411 14.58 -4.33 -28.89
N ILE A 412 13.58 -3.44 -28.98
CA ILE A 412 13.72 -2.04 -28.55
C ILE A 412 14.09 -1.97 -27.06
N ALA A 413 13.40 -2.73 -26.22
CA ALA A 413 13.68 -2.78 -24.78
C ALA A 413 15.09 -3.30 -24.47
N ALA A 414 15.53 -4.38 -25.11
CA ALA A 414 16.88 -4.92 -24.93
C ALA A 414 17.97 -3.99 -25.48
N SER A 415 17.71 -3.30 -26.60
CA SER A 415 18.62 -2.28 -27.14
C SER A 415 18.74 -1.08 -26.21
N LEU A 416 17.64 -0.58 -25.65
CA LEU A 416 17.66 0.49 -24.66
C LEU A 416 18.41 0.07 -23.40
N ALA A 417 18.14 -1.14 -22.88
CA ALA A 417 18.85 -1.72 -21.74
C ALA A 417 20.36 -1.82 -22.00
N PHE A 418 20.76 -2.19 -23.22
CA PHE A 418 22.17 -2.27 -23.61
C PHE A 418 22.84 -0.89 -23.58
N VAL A 419 22.18 0.14 -24.13
CA VAL A 419 22.69 1.51 -24.10
C VAL A 419 22.81 2.01 -22.66
N VAL A 420 21.81 1.77 -21.81
CA VAL A 420 21.84 2.17 -20.40
C VAL A 420 22.98 1.47 -19.65
N ALA A 421 23.19 0.17 -19.85
CA ALA A 421 24.31 -0.56 -19.26
C ALA A 421 25.67 -0.01 -19.72
N ALA A 422 25.79 0.37 -21.00
CA ALA A 422 27.00 0.96 -21.55
C ALA A 422 27.29 2.33 -20.93
N ILE A 423 26.27 3.18 -20.79
CA ILE A 423 26.37 4.48 -20.11
C ILE A 423 26.76 4.30 -18.64
N ALA A 424 26.14 3.35 -17.94
CA ALA A 424 26.45 3.08 -16.54
C ALA A 424 27.90 2.58 -16.37
N LEU A 425 28.37 1.72 -17.27
CA LEU A 425 29.75 1.26 -17.31
C LEU A 425 30.70 2.44 -17.50
N THR A 426 30.53 3.25 -18.55
CA THR A 426 31.43 4.38 -18.85
C THR A 426 31.40 5.45 -17.76
N ALA A 427 30.22 5.73 -17.17
CA ALA A 427 30.09 6.62 -16.02
C ALA A 427 30.94 6.14 -14.84
N ASN A 428 30.93 4.84 -14.53
CA ASN A 428 31.74 4.29 -13.44
C ASN A 428 33.24 4.43 -13.71
N LEU A 429 33.68 4.16 -14.95
CA LEU A 429 35.08 4.36 -15.35
C LEU A 429 35.49 5.82 -15.15
N LEU A 430 34.72 6.76 -15.71
CA LEU A 430 35.02 8.19 -15.67
C LEU A 430 34.95 8.81 -14.26
N GLY A 431 34.37 8.10 -13.30
CA GLY A 431 34.26 8.53 -11.91
C GLY A 431 32.93 9.17 -11.54
N TYR A 432 31.90 9.04 -12.37
CA TYR A 432 30.50 9.40 -12.05
C TYR A 432 29.82 8.23 -11.34
N VAL A 433 30.26 7.94 -10.12
CA VAL A 433 29.86 6.72 -9.37
C VAL A 433 28.38 6.74 -9.03
N THR A 434 27.87 7.91 -8.62
CA THR A 434 26.44 8.07 -8.27
C THR A 434 25.53 7.78 -9.47
N LEU A 435 25.85 8.34 -10.65
CA LEU A 435 25.10 8.07 -11.88
C LEU A 435 25.19 6.60 -12.32
N ALA A 436 26.39 6.03 -12.27
CA ALA A 436 26.61 4.64 -12.62
C ALA A 436 25.80 3.70 -11.73
N ASN A 437 25.87 3.87 -10.41
CA ASN A 437 25.11 3.07 -9.45
C ASN A 437 23.60 3.25 -9.64
N LEU A 438 23.12 4.47 -9.87
CA LEU A 438 21.70 4.71 -10.13
C LEU A 438 21.23 3.92 -11.36
N LEU A 439 21.90 4.09 -12.50
CA LEU A 439 21.50 3.46 -13.77
C LEU A 439 21.69 1.94 -13.74
N GLY A 440 22.85 1.47 -13.30
CA GLY A 440 23.19 0.04 -13.29
C GLY A 440 22.31 -0.75 -12.32
N THR A 441 22.13 -0.26 -11.09
CA THR A 441 21.29 -0.92 -10.08
C THR A 441 19.82 -0.87 -10.48
N ALA A 442 19.33 0.26 -10.99
CA ALA A 442 17.96 0.35 -11.52
C ALA A 442 17.75 -0.62 -12.68
N LEU A 443 18.71 -0.73 -13.60
CA LEU A 443 18.64 -1.63 -14.75
C LEU A 443 18.55 -3.10 -14.31
N VAL A 444 19.53 -3.60 -13.56
CA VAL A 444 19.58 -5.02 -13.15
C VAL A 444 18.34 -5.39 -12.32
N ARG A 445 17.95 -4.54 -11.38
CA ARG A 445 16.76 -4.77 -10.56
C ARG A 445 15.46 -4.68 -11.36
N SER A 446 15.38 -3.81 -12.37
CA SER A 446 14.21 -3.74 -13.25
C SER A 446 14.04 -5.03 -14.04
N ILE A 447 15.14 -5.63 -14.50
CA ILE A 447 15.12 -6.90 -15.23
C ILE A 447 14.67 -8.04 -14.28
N PHE A 448 15.18 -8.05 -13.04
CA PHE A 448 14.75 -9.00 -12.02
C PHE A 448 13.24 -8.91 -11.75
N VAL A 449 12.73 -7.70 -11.48
CA VAL A 449 11.29 -7.49 -11.21
C VAL A 449 10.45 -7.83 -12.44
N ALA A 450 10.89 -7.48 -13.65
CA ALA A 450 10.21 -7.86 -14.89
C ALA A 450 10.07 -9.39 -15.01
N MET A 451 11.12 -10.12 -14.67
CA MET A 451 11.11 -11.59 -14.75
C MET A 451 10.21 -12.23 -13.70
N VAL A 452 10.24 -11.75 -12.45
CA VAL A 452 9.31 -12.22 -11.41
C VAL A 452 7.86 -11.92 -11.80
N LEU A 453 7.57 -10.70 -12.28
CA LEU A 453 6.22 -10.34 -12.73
C LEU A 453 5.77 -11.17 -13.92
N ALA A 454 6.64 -11.44 -14.89
CA ALA A 454 6.33 -12.33 -16.01
C ALA A 454 5.97 -13.74 -15.54
N ALA A 455 6.73 -14.29 -14.59
CA ALA A 455 6.43 -15.59 -14.00
C ALA A 455 5.08 -15.58 -13.26
N VAL A 456 4.79 -14.53 -12.49
CA VAL A 456 3.50 -14.35 -11.78
C VAL A 456 2.33 -14.26 -12.75
N VAL A 457 2.46 -13.50 -13.85
CA VAL A 457 1.43 -13.40 -14.88
C VAL A 457 1.13 -14.76 -15.50
N GLU A 458 2.15 -15.56 -15.82
CA GLU A 458 1.96 -16.91 -16.35
C GLU A 458 1.29 -17.84 -15.32
N ILE A 459 1.65 -17.72 -14.04
CA ILE A 459 1.00 -18.46 -12.94
C ILE A 459 -0.48 -18.06 -12.81
N LEU A 460 -0.79 -16.77 -12.69
CA LEU A 460 -2.15 -16.27 -12.51
C LEU A 460 -3.03 -16.56 -13.73
N THR A 461 -2.45 -16.56 -14.93
CA THR A 461 -3.14 -16.99 -16.16
C THR A 461 -3.47 -18.48 -16.10
N ALA A 462 -2.53 -19.32 -15.64
CA ALA A 462 -2.76 -20.75 -15.48
C ALA A 462 -3.82 -21.05 -14.39
N PHE A 463 -3.80 -20.33 -13.27
CA PHE A 463 -4.83 -20.43 -12.23
C PHE A 463 -6.19 -19.97 -12.74
N SER A 464 -6.26 -18.87 -13.47
CA SER A 464 -7.52 -18.40 -14.09
C SER A 464 -8.08 -19.44 -15.05
N ALA A 465 -7.23 -20.07 -15.86
CA ALA A 465 -7.64 -21.14 -16.76
C ALA A 465 -8.20 -22.36 -16.01
N LEU A 466 -7.58 -22.73 -14.89
CA LEU A 466 -8.05 -23.81 -14.02
C LEU A 466 -9.36 -23.46 -13.30
N ALA A 467 -9.46 -22.25 -12.74
CA ALA A 467 -10.66 -21.79 -12.04
C ALA A 467 -11.89 -21.79 -12.97
N LEU A 468 -11.72 -21.40 -14.23
CA LEU A 468 -12.77 -21.46 -15.25
C LEU A 468 -13.13 -22.89 -15.69
N ALA A 469 -12.29 -23.89 -15.39
CA ALA A 469 -12.52 -25.29 -15.73
C ALA A 469 -13.20 -26.10 -14.62
N VAL A 470 -13.32 -25.56 -13.40
CA VAL A 470 -13.88 -26.26 -12.23
C VAL A 470 -15.25 -25.63 -11.84
N PRO A 471 -16.27 -26.43 -11.47
CA PRO A 471 -17.54 -25.89 -10.96
C PRO A 471 -17.34 -25.12 -9.64
N PRO A 472 -18.13 -24.06 -9.36
CA PRO A 472 -19.34 -23.64 -10.09
C PRO A 472 -19.07 -22.74 -11.31
N LEU A 473 -17.84 -22.24 -11.50
CA LEU A 473 -17.50 -21.30 -12.58
C LEU A 473 -17.65 -21.95 -13.97
N ALA A 474 -17.31 -23.24 -14.09
CA ALA A 474 -17.53 -24.00 -15.33
C ALA A 474 -19.02 -24.15 -15.73
N LEU A 475 -19.95 -23.94 -14.78
CA LEU A 475 -21.39 -24.05 -15.00
C LEU A 475 -22.01 -22.75 -15.54
N LEU A 476 -21.26 -21.64 -15.52
CA LEU A 476 -21.74 -20.35 -16.05
C LEU A 476 -21.78 -20.39 -17.59
N SER A 477 -22.85 -19.86 -18.16
CA SER A 477 -23.09 -19.84 -19.61
C SER A 477 -22.03 -18.98 -20.31
N ALA A 478 -21.67 -17.85 -19.68
CA ALA A 478 -20.64 -16.94 -20.13
C ALA A 478 -19.27 -17.63 -20.28
N VAL A 479 -18.92 -18.53 -19.34
CA VAL A 479 -17.64 -19.26 -19.36
C VAL A 479 -17.64 -20.37 -20.41
N ARG A 480 -18.76 -21.09 -20.58
CA ARG A 480 -18.93 -22.12 -21.61
C ARG A 480 -18.90 -21.56 -23.03
N ARG A 481 -19.51 -20.40 -23.27
CA ARG A 481 -19.62 -19.80 -24.62
C ARG A 481 -18.43 -18.90 -24.99
N HIS A 482 -17.87 -18.16 -24.04
CA HIS A 482 -16.81 -17.17 -24.29
C HIS A 482 -15.50 -17.46 -23.55
N GLY A 483 -15.26 -18.70 -23.10
CA GLY A 483 -14.10 -19.05 -22.28
C GLY A 483 -12.73 -18.66 -22.87
N GLN A 484 -12.54 -18.74 -24.20
CA GLN A 484 -11.30 -18.30 -24.84
C GLN A 484 -11.12 -16.77 -24.83
N LEU A 485 -12.20 -16.01 -25.03
CA LEU A 485 -12.17 -14.55 -24.96
C LEU A 485 -11.93 -14.08 -23.53
N LEU A 486 -12.57 -14.71 -22.53
CA LEU A 486 -12.36 -14.38 -21.12
C LEU A 486 -10.91 -14.64 -20.71
N ARG A 487 -10.33 -15.78 -21.10
CA ARG A 487 -8.90 -16.10 -20.84
C ARG A 487 -7.95 -15.10 -21.48
N SER A 488 -8.17 -14.71 -22.74
CA SER A 488 -7.30 -13.74 -23.41
C SER A 488 -7.41 -12.35 -22.77
N ARG A 489 -8.61 -11.92 -22.35
CA ARG A 489 -8.82 -10.65 -21.64
C ARG A 489 -8.20 -10.66 -20.24
N VAL A 490 -8.39 -11.72 -19.47
CA VAL A 490 -7.75 -11.87 -18.14
C VAL A 490 -6.23 -11.80 -18.29
N ARG A 491 -5.64 -12.51 -19.26
CA ARG A 491 -4.20 -12.42 -19.53
C ARG A 491 -3.77 -11.01 -19.90
N GLN A 492 -4.51 -10.31 -20.78
CA GLN A 492 -4.21 -8.92 -21.15
C GLN A 492 -4.25 -7.99 -19.94
N VAL A 493 -5.29 -8.09 -19.09
CA VAL A 493 -5.41 -7.29 -17.86
C VAL A 493 -4.24 -7.56 -16.92
N LEU A 494 -3.89 -8.84 -16.70
CA LEU A 494 -2.74 -9.23 -15.87
C LEU A 494 -1.42 -8.69 -16.44
N GLN A 495 -1.24 -8.74 -17.76
CA GLN A 495 -0.06 -8.18 -18.44
C GLN A 495 0.03 -6.67 -18.29
N TRP A 496 -1.07 -5.95 -18.53
CA TRP A 496 -1.11 -4.50 -18.35
C TRP A 496 -0.85 -4.11 -16.90
N ALA A 497 -1.47 -4.79 -15.93
CA ALA A 497 -1.21 -4.57 -14.51
C ALA A 497 0.27 -4.80 -14.15
N ALA A 498 0.87 -5.87 -14.67
CA ALA A 498 2.29 -6.16 -14.48
C ALA A 498 3.20 -5.10 -15.13
N ILE A 499 2.90 -4.66 -16.34
CA ILE A 499 3.63 -3.59 -17.04
C ILE A 499 3.52 -2.27 -16.26
N SER A 500 2.33 -1.90 -15.80
CA SER A 500 2.12 -0.70 -14.98
C SER A 500 2.91 -0.77 -13.67
N LEU A 501 2.85 -1.91 -12.97
CA LEU A 501 3.62 -2.12 -11.74
C LEU A 501 5.14 -2.05 -12.00
N TRP A 502 5.60 -2.61 -13.11
CA TRP A 502 6.99 -2.56 -13.53
C TRP A 502 7.45 -1.13 -13.86
N ILE A 503 6.66 -0.36 -14.61
CA ILE A 503 6.96 1.06 -14.91
C ILE A 503 7.03 1.87 -13.63
N LEU A 504 6.07 1.71 -12.71
CA LEU A 504 6.07 2.38 -11.42
C LEU A 504 7.32 2.03 -10.61
N TYR A 505 7.73 0.76 -10.62
CA TYR A 505 8.97 0.31 -9.97
C TYR A 505 10.21 0.96 -10.58
N VAL A 506 10.32 1.01 -11.91
CA VAL A 506 11.45 1.64 -12.61
C VAL A 506 11.52 3.15 -12.32
N LEU A 507 10.38 3.84 -12.37
CA LEU A 507 10.30 5.28 -12.05
C LEU A 507 10.73 5.56 -10.60
N ASP A 508 10.33 4.70 -9.66
CA ASP A 508 10.72 4.78 -8.25
C ASP A 508 12.25 4.61 -8.10
N ARG A 509 12.82 3.62 -8.78
CA ARG A 509 14.28 3.34 -8.76
C ARG A 509 15.13 4.41 -9.42
N LEU A 510 14.59 5.12 -10.40
CA LEU A 510 15.27 6.24 -11.05
C LEU A 510 15.03 7.58 -10.32
N LEU A 511 14.32 7.58 -9.18
CA LEU A 511 13.89 8.77 -8.42
C LEU A 511 13.05 9.75 -9.28
N LEU A 512 12.54 9.32 -10.43
CA LEU A 512 11.72 10.13 -11.33
C LEU A 512 10.24 10.09 -10.95
N ARG A 513 9.84 9.15 -10.09
CA ARG A 513 8.43 8.96 -9.71
C ARG A 513 7.84 10.22 -9.09
N GLU A 514 8.42 10.73 -8.01
CA GLU A 514 7.88 11.89 -7.31
C GLU A 514 7.85 13.13 -8.21
N GLN A 515 8.91 13.33 -9.00
CA GLN A 515 9.00 14.43 -9.95
C GLN A 515 7.90 14.37 -11.02
N LEU A 516 7.70 13.19 -11.62
CA LEU A 516 6.67 13.01 -12.64
C LEU A 516 5.27 13.18 -12.06
N PHE A 517 5.00 12.59 -10.88
CA PHE A 517 3.70 12.74 -10.23
C PHE A 517 3.41 14.17 -9.80
N ASN A 518 4.42 14.90 -9.31
CA ASN A 518 4.28 16.30 -8.94
C ASN A 518 4.05 17.17 -10.18
N ALA A 519 4.80 16.98 -11.27
CA ALA A 519 4.60 17.70 -12.52
C ALA A 519 3.23 17.43 -13.15
N VAL A 520 2.79 16.16 -13.15
CA VAL A 520 1.44 15.79 -13.61
C VAL A 520 0.38 16.41 -12.71
N ARG A 521 0.56 16.40 -11.39
CA ARG A 521 -0.37 17.03 -10.46
C ARG A 521 -0.45 18.52 -10.71
N GLU A 522 0.68 19.21 -10.78
CA GLU A 522 0.76 20.66 -11.04
C GLU A 522 0.04 21.01 -12.35
N PHE A 523 0.28 20.24 -13.41
CA PHE A 523 -0.39 20.40 -14.69
C PHE A 523 -1.91 20.15 -14.60
N LEU A 524 -2.35 19.12 -13.89
CA LEU A 524 -3.77 18.81 -13.72
C LEU A 524 -4.49 19.82 -12.82
N THR A 525 -3.82 20.34 -11.79
CA THR A 525 -4.37 21.34 -10.86
C THR A 525 -4.20 22.78 -11.36
N ALA A 526 -3.52 22.98 -12.49
CA ALA A 526 -3.41 24.28 -13.12
C ALA A 526 -4.82 24.81 -13.42
N GLN A 527 -5.17 25.93 -12.78
CA GLN A 527 -6.49 26.54 -12.91
C GLN A 527 -6.48 27.45 -14.14
N LEU A 528 -7.35 27.18 -15.12
CA LEU A 528 -7.73 28.18 -16.11
C LEU A 528 -8.81 29.06 -15.50
N THR A 529 -8.45 30.29 -15.17
CA THR A 529 -9.40 31.34 -14.78
C THR A 529 -9.99 31.98 -16.03
N VAL A 530 -11.26 31.69 -16.32
CA VAL A 530 -12.06 32.43 -17.32
C VAL A 530 -13.19 33.14 -16.56
N GLY A 531 -13.00 34.42 -16.24
CA GLY A 531 -13.95 35.18 -15.41
C GLY A 531 -13.97 34.68 -13.95
N SER A 532 -15.16 34.38 -13.41
CA SER A 532 -15.35 33.84 -12.04
C SER A 532 -15.24 32.31 -11.95
N LEU A 533 -15.13 31.61 -13.09
CA LEU A 533 -15.04 30.16 -13.16
C LEU A 533 -13.58 29.73 -13.11
N ARG A 534 -13.23 28.95 -12.08
CA ARG A 534 -11.93 28.27 -11.94
C ARG A 534 -12.13 26.83 -12.36
N ILE A 535 -11.74 26.50 -13.58
CA ILE A 535 -11.81 25.13 -14.09
C ILE A 535 -10.38 24.60 -14.21
N SER A 536 -10.08 23.50 -13.52
CA SER A 536 -8.81 22.80 -13.71
C SER A 536 -8.97 21.69 -14.76
N LEU A 537 -7.87 21.36 -15.45
CA LEU A 537 -7.87 20.22 -16.39
C LEU A 537 -8.18 18.90 -15.66
N GLY A 538 -7.75 18.80 -14.40
CA GLY A 538 -8.05 17.70 -13.50
C GLY A 538 -9.55 17.49 -13.32
N ASP A 539 -10.32 18.54 -13.05
CA ASP A 539 -11.77 18.45 -12.83
C ASP A 539 -12.50 17.91 -14.08
N VAL A 540 -12.10 18.37 -15.27
CA VAL A 540 -12.66 17.90 -16.54
C VAL A 540 -12.34 16.42 -16.77
N LEU A 541 -11.11 16.00 -16.47
CA LEU A 541 -10.67 14.63 -16.67
C LEU A 541 -11.31 13.68 -15.65
N PHE A 542 -11.48 14.11 -14.39
CA PHE A 542 -12.22 13.38 -13.37
C PHE A 542 -13.69 13.21 -13.74
N PHE A 543 -14.33 14.27 -14.26
CA PHE A 543 -15.70 14.18 -14.77
C PHE A 543 -15.81 13.15 -15.91
N ALA A 544 -14.95 13.26 -16.94
CA ALA A 544 -14.95 12.34 -18.07
C ALA A 544 -14.65 10.89 -17.65
N LEU A 545 -13.70 10.69 -16.73
CA LEU A 545 -13.38 9.38 -16.17
C LEU A 545 -14.57 8.77 -15.44
N THR A 546 -15.28 9.57 -14.63
CA THR A 546 -16.46 9.12 -13.89
C THR A 546 -17.57 8.68 -14.84
N VAL A 547 -17.83 9.45 -15.91
CA VAL A 547 -18.80 9.10 -16.96
C VAL A 547 -18.39 7.81 -17.68
N TRP A 548 -17.10 7.67 -18.02
CA TRP A 548 -16.60 6.46 -18.68
C TRP A 548 -16.70 5.21 -17.80
N VAL A 549 -16.38 5.33 -16.50
CA VAL A 549 -16.50 4.24 -15.53
C VAL A 549 -17.98 3.85 -15.34
N ALA A 550 -18.89 4.83 -15.25
CA ALA A 550 -20.33 4.57 -15.17
C ALA A 550 -20.84 3.81 -16.41
N PHE A 551 -20.38 4.19 -17.60
CA PHE A 551 -20.72 3.49 -18.84
C PHE A 551 -20.17 2.05 -18.85
N LEU A 552 -18.93 1.85 -18.40
CA LEU A 552 -18.33 0.52 -18.33
C LEU A 552 -19.03 -0.38 -17.31
N ALA A 553 -19.40 0.18 -16.15
CA ALA A 553 -20.17 -0.52 -15.12
C ALA A 553 -21.56 -0.93 -15.64
N SER A 554 -22.28 -0.02 -16.30
CA SER A 554 -23.57 -0.32 -16.96
C SER A 554 -23.42 -1.47 -17.98
N ARG A 555 -22.40 -1.40 -18.84
CA ARG A 555 -22.13 -2.47 -19.82
C ARG A 555 -21.80 -3.82 -19.17
N PHE A 556 -21.07 -3.81 -18.06
CA PHE A 556 -20.69 -5.02 -17.34
C PHE A 556 -21.88 -5.65 -16.63
N ILE A 557 -22.69 -4.85 -15.94
CA ILE A 557 -23.94 -5.28 -15.29
C ILE A 557 -24.89 -5.89 -16.31
N ARG A 558 -25.06 -5.25 -17.48
CA ARG A 558 -25.89 -5.75 -18.58
C ARG A 558 -25.41 -7.10 -19.12
N PHE A 559 -24.10 -7.23 -19.35
CA PHE A 559 -23.51 -8.49 -19.79
C PHE A 559 -23.77 -9.65 -18.80
N PHE A 560 -23.63 -9.39 -17.49
CA PHE A 560 -23.92 -10.40 -16.46
C PHE A 560 -25.41 -10.73 -16.35
N LEU A 561 -26.29 -9.74 -16.44
CA LEU A 561 -27.74 -9.94 -16.44
C LEU A 561 -28.18 -10.77 -17.66
N ASP A 562 -27.73 -10.40 -18.87
CA ASP A 562 -28.11 -11.06 -20.13
C ASP A 562 -27.59 -12.49 -20.24
N GLU A 563 -26.36 -12.76 -19.79
CA GLU A 563 -25.72 -14.05 -20.03
C GLU A 563 -25.92 -15.07 -18.89
N ASP A 564 -26.07 -14.61 -17.64
CA ASP A 564 -26.12 -15.50 -16.46
C ASP A 564 -27.41 -15.42 -15.63
N VAL A 565 -28.14 -14.30 -15.63
CA VAL A 565 -29.37 -14.12 -14.82
C VAL A 565 -30.63 -14.39 -15.63
N TYR A 566 -30.81 -13.70 -16.77
CA TYR A 566 -32.01 -13.84 -17.60
C TYR A 566 -32.23 -15.23 -18.21
N PRO A 567 -31.21 -16.04 -18.54
CA PRO A 567 -31.45 -17.41 -19.01
C PRO A 567 -31.90 -18.38 -17.92
N ARG A 568 -31.67 -18.07 -16.63
CA ARG A 568 -32.05 -18.91 -15.49
C ARG A 568 -33.45 -18.57 -14.97
N LEU A 569 -33.91 -17.35 -15.18
CA LEU A 569 -35.29 -16.94 -14.96
C LEU A 569 -36.09 -17.33 -16.20
N ARG A 570 -37.08 -18.23 -16.09
CA ARG A 570 -38.00 -18.58 -17.19
C ARG A 570 -38.92 -17.39 -17.50
N LEU A 571 -38.37 -16.35 -18.13
CA LEU A 571 -39.11 -15.17 -18.54
C LEU A 571 -39.75 -15.43 -19.91
N THR A 572 -41.01 -15.07 -20.05
CA THR A 572 -41.80 -15.13 -21.28
C THR A 572 -41.11 -14.33 -22.39
N ARG A 573 -41.11 -14.85 -23.63
CA ARG A 573 -40.44 -14.22 -24.80
C ARG A 573 -40.78 -12.72 -24.89
N GLY A 574 -39.75 -11.87 -24.85
CA GLY A 574 -39.86 -10.40 -25.01
C GLY A 574 -39.52 -9.57 -23.75
N LEU A 575 -39.66 -10.14 -22.55
CA LEU A 575 -39.42 -9.42 -21.29
C LEU A 575 -37.94 -9.02 -21.02
N PRO A 576 -36.93 -9.88 -21.31
CA PRO A 576 -35.53 -9.53 -21.08
C PRO A 576 -35.07 -8.31 -21.91
N TYR A 577 -35.61 -8.17 -23.12
CA TYR A 577 -35.34 -7.03 -23.99
C TYR A 577 -35.93 -5.73 -23.44
N ALA A 578 -37.15 -5.77 -22.88
CA ALA A 578 -37.78 -4.60 -22.26
C ALA A 578 -37.04 -4.14 -20.99
N ILE A 579 -36.63 -5.06 -20.11
CA ILE A 579 -35.90 -4.72 -18.88
C ILE A 579 -34.48 -4.23 -19.21
N SER A 580 -33.81 -4.85 -20.20
CA SER A 580 -32.53 -4.36 -20.71
C SER A 580 -32.62 -2.97 -21.36
N THR A 581 -33.79 -2.59 -21.89
CA THR A 581 -34.02 -1.28 -22.51
C THR A 581 -34.39 -0.22 -21.47
N MET A 582 -35.09 -0.59 -20.39
CA MET A 582 -35.33 0.33 -19.27
C MET A 582 -34.06 0.62 -18.44
N LEU A 583 -33.16 -0.36 -18.27
CA LEU A 583 -31.82 -0.13 -17.68
C LEU A 583 -30.90 0.76 -18.53
N HIS A 584 -31.32 1.10 -19.76
CA HIS A 584 -30.60 1.97 -20.68
C HIS A 584 -30.89 3.46 -20.43
N TYR A 585 -32.04 3.75 -19.82
CA TYR A 585 -32.43 5.08 -19.34
C TYR A 585 -32.01 5.23 -17.88
#